data_AF-Q1Z8R2-F1
#
_entry.id   AF-Q1Z8R2-F1
#
_cell.length_a   1.000
_cell.length_b   1.000
_cell.length_c   1.000
_cell.angle_alpha   90.00
_cell.angle_beta   90.00
_cell.angle_gamma   90.00
#
_symmetry.space_group_name_H-M   'P 1'
#
loop_
_entity.id
_entity.type
_entity.pdbx_description
1 polymer ?
#
loop_
_entity_poly.entity_id
_entity_poly.type
_entity_poly.pdbx_seq_one_letter_code
_entity_poly.pdbx_strand_id
1 'polypeptide(L)'
;MDFFVPSSSNSAQAESVFSSIAQHIAAPSQEKRIHKLQWKHEGEICACEVGQSLPEVFRTDEKVLAIFDCGDVFKVCTPSRGAIKFDPIHASKSTLLNVEYFD
;
A
#
# COMPACT_ATOMS: atom_id res chain seq x y z
N MET A 1 -0.70 -13.09 10.71
CA MET A 1 -1.93 -12.24 10.68
C MET A 1 -2.45 -12.28 9.25
N ASP A 2 -3.65 -12.82 9.01
CA ASP A 2 -4.14 -13.08 7.64
C ASP A 2 -4.25 -11.84 6.76
N PHE A 3 -3.86 -11.97 5.50
CA PHE A 3 -3.93 -10.90 4.49
C PHE A 3 -5.37 -10.45 4.25
N PHE A 4 -5.62 -9.15 4.37
CA PHE A 4 -6.94 -8.55 4.17
C PHE A 4 -6.85 -7.25 3.36
N VAL A 5 -7.77 -7.07 2.41
CA VAL A 5 -7.93 -5.81 1.65
C VAL A 5 -9.25 -5.17 2.10
N PRO A 6 -9.26 -3.94 2.65
CA PRO A 6 -10.48 -3.33 3.20
C PRO A 6 -11.64 -3.12 2.22
N SER A 7 -11.42 -3.22 0.90
CA SER A 7 -12.50 -3.23 -0.11
C SER A 7 -13.00 -4.62 -0.50
N SER A 8 -12.36 -5.69 -0.04
CA SER A 8 -12.77 -7.06 -0.34
C SER A 8 -13.69 -7.61 0.74
N SER A 9 -14.83 -8.16 0.34
CA SER A 9 -15.73 -8.84 1.28
C SER A 9 -15.18 -10.22 1.70
N ASN A 10 -14.36 -10.85 0.85
CA ASN A 10 -13.83 -12.21 1.04
C ASN A 10 -12.34 -12.29 0.66
N SER A 11 -11.59 -13.21 1.26
CA SER A 11 -10.15 -13.43 1.02
C SER A 11 -9.81 -13.69 -0.46
N ALA A 12 -10.64 -14.46 -1.17
CA ALA A 12 -10.45 -14.71 -2.61
C ALA A 12 -10.56 -13.43 -3.45
N GLN A 13 -11.42 -12.49 -3.04
CA GLN A 13 -11.55 -11.19 -3.69
C GLN A 13 -10.35 -10.29 -3.32
N ALA A 14 -9.87 -10.36 -2.07
CA ALA A 14 -8.67 -9.67 -1.61
C ALA A 14 -7.45 -10.05 -2.48
N GLU A 15 -7.25 -11.35 -2.71
CA GLU A 15 -6.17 -11.85 -3.55
C GLU A 15 -6.32 -11.44 -5.02
N SER A 16 -7.54 -11.49 -5.55
CA SER A 16 -7.81 -11.05 -6.93
C SER A 16 -7.50 -9.57 -7.12
N VAL A 17 -7.92 -8.72 -6.17
CA VAL A 17 -7.62 -7.28 -6.18
C VAL A 17 -6.13 -7.04 -6.04
N PHE A 18 -5.46 -7.73 -5.11
CA PHE A 18 -4.01 -7.61 -4.92
C PHE A 18 -3.22 -8.01 -6.16
N SER A 19 -3.56 -9.14 -6.78
CA SER A 19 -2.91 -9.62 -8.00
C SER A 19 -3.14 -8.67 -9.17
N SER A 20 -4.37 -8.15 -9.31
CA SER A 20 -4.71 -7.16 -10.34
C SER A 20 -3.93 -5.86 -10.16
N ILE A 21 -3.82 -5.36 -8.91
CA ILE A 21 -3.03 -4.17 -8.59
C ILE A 21 -1.55 -4.42 -8.90
N ALA A 22 -0.99 -5.56 -8.48
CA ALA A 22 0.40 -5.93 -8.73
C ALA A 22 0.72 -5.94 -10.23
N GLN A 23 -0.16 -6.53 -11.04
CA GLN A 23 -0.04 -6.53 -12.49
C GLN A 23 -0.15 -5.11 -13.06
N HIS A 24 -1.09 -4.30 -12.56
CA HIS A 24 -1.31 -2.94 -13.03
C HIS A 24 -0.10 -2.02 -12.78
N ILE A 25 0.47 -2.09 -11.58
CA ILE A 25 1.61 -1.26 -11.19
C ILE A 25 2.98 -1.88 -11.56
N ALA A 26 2.95 -3.02 -12.27
CA ALA A 26 4.11 -3.86 -12.58
C ALA A 26 5.01 -4.12 -11.35
N ALA A 27 4.39 -4.38 -10.20
CA ALA A 27 5.13 -4.73 -8.99
C ALA A 27 5.72 -6.15 -9.12
N PRO A 28 6.95 -6.36 -8.65
CA PRO A 28 7.52 -7.69 -8.58
C PRO A 28 6.68 -8.58 -7.66
N SER A 29 6.71 -9.90 -7.89
CA SER A 29 6.08 -10.87 -7.00
C SER A 29 6.76 -10.84 -5.63
N GLN A 30 5.97 -10.66 -4.58
CA GLN A 30 6.48 -10.51 -3.21
C GLN A 30 5.89 -11.60 -2.35
N GLU A 31 6.74 -12.40 -1.74
CA GLU A 31 6.31 -13.41 -0.77
C GLU A 31 5.84 -12.75 0.53
N LYS A 32 6.45 -11.62 0.91
CA LYS A 32 6.11 -10.86 2.12
C LYS A 32 5.23 -9.67 1.78
N ARG A 33 4.09 -9.57 2.45
CA ARG A 33 3.17 -8.44 2.31
C ARG A 33 3.43 -7.42 3.40
N ILE A 34 3.49 -6.15 3.03
CA ILE A 34 3.72 -5.06 3.98
C ILE A 34 2.38 -4.70 4.63
N HIS A 35 2.34 -4.77 5.95
CA HIS A 35 1.20 -4.37 6.76
C HIS A 35 1.24 -2.87 7.03
N LYS A 36 2.42 -2.35 7.39
CA LYS A 36 2.58 -0.95 7.78
C LYS A 36 3.86 -0.37 7.23
N LEU A 37 3.80 0.88 6.86
CA LEU A 37 4.90 1.64 6.31
C LEU A 37 4.94 3.02 6.92
N GLN A 38 6.12 3.44 7.37
CA GLN A 38 6.38 4.80 7.82
C GLN A 38 7.54 5.38 7.02
N TRP A 39 7.34 6.54 6.43
CA TRP A 39 8.38 7.24 5.67
C TRP A 39 8.22 8.74 5.82
N LYS A 40 9.26 9.48 5.44
CA LYS A 40 9.24 10.93 5.42
C LYS A 40 8.79 11.44 4.05
N HIS A 41 7.65 12.11 3.97
CA HIS A 41 7.15 12.74 2.76
C HIS A 41 7.12 14.26 2.95
N GLU A 42 7.80 15.01 2.08
CA GLU A 42 7.82 16.49 2.10
C GLU A 42 8.18 17.14 3.45
N GLY A 43 8.92 16.43 4.32
CA GLY A 43 9.28 16.92 5.65
C GLY A 43 8.43 16.35 6.79
N GLU A 44 7.27 15.78 6.48
CA GLU A 44 6.33 15.19 7.43
C GLU A 44 6.49 13.67 7.54
N ILE A 45 6.24 13.13 8.73
CA ILE A 45 6.27 11.68 8.96
C ILE A 45 4.92 11.11 8.52
N CYS A 46 4.92 10.42 7.39
CA CYS A 46 3.76 9.71 6.88
C CYS A 46 3.78 8.27 7.38
N ALA A 47 2.67 7.83 7.96
CA ALA A 47 2.46 6.44 8.34
C ALA A 47 1.22 5.93 7.61
N CYS A 48 1.32 4.77 6.99
CA CYS A 48 0.23 4.11 6.29
C CYS A 48 0.18 2.65 6.72
N GLU A 49 -1.01 2.16 7.02
CA GLU A 49 -1.25 0.78 7.44
C GLU A 49 -2.40 0.22 6.61
N VAL A 50 -2.23 -1.01 6.10
CA VAL A 50 -3.27 -1.69 5.33
C VAL A 50 -4.53 -1.81 6.18
N GLY A 51 -5.66 -1.29 5.68
CA GLY A 51 -6.91 -1.20 6.45
C GLY A 51 -7.17 0.16 7.11
N GLN A 52 -6.13 0.97 7.35
CA GLN A 52 -6.25 2.31 7.93
C GLN A 52 -6.37 3.41 6.88
N SER A 53 -6.90 4.55 7.31
CA SER A 53 -6.96 5.77 6.50
C SER A 53 -5.56 6.33 6.22
N LEU A 54 -5.39 6.92 5.04
CA LEU A 54 -4.19 7.67 4.71
C LEU A 54 -4.03 8.90 5.62
N PRO A 55 -2.78 9.35 5.88
CA PRO A 55 -2.55 10.57 6.64
C PRO A 55 -3.08 11.81 5.90
N GLU A 56 -3.47 12.83 6.66
CA GLU A 56 -4.10 14.07 6.15
C GLU A 56 -3.29 14.79 5.06
N VAL A 57 -1.97 14.58 5.03
CA VAL A 57 -1.07 15.05 3.98
C VAL A 57 -1.54 14.66 2.56
N PHE A 58 -2.17 13.49 2.40
CA PHE A 58 -2.71 13.04 1.12
C PHE A 58 -4.09 13.61 0.79
N ARG A 59 -4.68 14.39 1.73
CA ARG A 59 -5.99 15.05 1.66
C ARG A 59 -7.10 14.13 1.15
N THR A 60 -7.04 12.88 1.56
CA THR A 60 -7.96 11.83 1.11
C THR A 60 -8.28 10.94 2.29
N ASP A 61 -9.56 10.62 2.48
CA ASP A 61 -10.03 9.71 3.53
C ASP A 61 -10.03 8.24 3.03
N GLU A 62 -9.17 7.95 2.07
CA GLU A 62 -9.07 6.62 1.50
C GLU A 62 -8.27 5.68 2.40
N LYS A 63 -8.69 4.42 2.42
CA LYS A 63 -8.00 3.36 3.13
C LYS A 63 -6.90 2.74 2.29
N VAL A 64 -5.80 2.38 2.92
CA VAL A 64 -4.72 1.64 2.27
C VAL A 64 -5.21 0.22 1.98
N LEU A 65 -5.20 -0.17 0.71
CA LEU A 65 -5.56 -1.52 0.26
C LEU A 65 -4.39 -2.49 0.34
N ALA A 66 -3.24 -2.07 -0.16
CA ALA A 66 -2.07 -2.90 -0.29
C ALA A 66 -0.82 -2.03 -0.42
N ILE A 67 0.32 -2.55 0.04
CA ILE A 67 1.60 -1.88 -0.08
C ILE A 67 2.56 -2.86 -0.77
N PHE A 68 3.19 -2.41 -1.85
CA PHE A 68 4.11 -3.21 -2.65
C PHE A 68 5.53 -2.65 -2.59
N ASP A 69 6.53 -3.51 -2.43
CA ASP A 69 7.95 -3.13 -2.53
C ASP A 69 8.49 -3.17 -3.97
N CYS A 70 8.62 -2.03 -4.64
CA CYS A 70 9.12 -1.97 -6.02
C CYS A 70 10.65 -1.81 -6.09
N GLY A 71 11.40 -2.34 -5.12
CA GLY A 71 12.86 -2.23 -5.08
C GLY A 71 13.32 -0.91 -4.48
N ASP A 72 13.27 0.19 -5.24
CA ASP A 72 13.73 1.52 -4.78
C ASP A 72 12.65 2.31 -4.03
N VAL A 73 11.37 2.03 -4.32
CA VAL A 73 10.22 2.70 -3.71
C VAL A 73 9.14 1.69 -3.32
N PHE A 74 8.43 1.97 -2.24
CA PHE A 74 7.20 1.28 -1.91
C PHE A 74 6.02 1.97 -2.59
N LYS A 75 5.13 1.18 -3.19
CA LYS A 75 3.90 1.63 -3.84
C LYS A 75 2.72 1.31 -2.92
N VAL A 76 2.20 2.34 -2.26
CA VAL A 76 1.01 2.27 -1.40
C VAL A 76 -0.22 2.48 -2.29
N CYS A 77 -1.06 1.45 -2.37
CA CYS A 77 -2.25 1.43 -3.21
C CYS A 77 -3.52 1.60 -2.37
N THR A 78 -4.46 2.41 -2.85
CA THR A 78 -5.81 2.66 -2.31
C THR A 78 -6.86 2.36 -3.39
N PRO A 79 -8.17 2.39 -3.05
CA PRO A 79 -9.24 2.12 -4.03
C PRO A 79 -9.18 3.01 -5.26
N SER A 80 -8.86 4.30 -5.09
CA SER A 80 -8.71 5.21 -6.22
C SER A 80 -7.30 5.20 -6.79
N ARG A 81 -6.26 5.06 -5.94
CA ARG A 81 -4.83 5.15 -6.32
C ARG A 81 -4.16 3.78 -6.40
N GLY A 82 -3.85 3.29 -7.59
CA GLY A 82 -3.17 2.02 -7.86
C GLY A 82 -4.12 0.88 -8.22
N ALA A 83 -5.39 0.95 -7.81
CA ALA A 83 -6.40 -0.07 -8.13
C ALA A 83 -7.30 0.29 -9.32
N ILE A 84 -7.70 1.55 -9.49
CA ILE A 84 -8.75 1.91 -10.47
C ILE A 84 -8.33 3.04 -11.43
N LYS A 85 -7.84 4.18 -10.94
CA LYS A 85 -7.75 5.40 -11.76
C LYS A 85 -6.46 6.20 -11.66
N PHE A 86 -5.77 6.16 -10.54
CA PHE A 86 -4.63 7.02 -10.25
C PHE A 86 -3.37 6.22 -9.97
N ASP A 87 -2.21 6.85 -10.10
CA ASP A 87 -0.94 6.27 -9.67
C ASP A 87 -0.93 5.99 -8.16
N PRO A 88 -0.33 4.88 -7.71
CA PRO A 88 -0.15 4.59 -6.30
C PRO A 88 0.76 5.63 -5.63
N ILE A 89 0.67 5.74 -4.31
CA ILE A 89 1.53 6.61 -3.53
C ILE A 89 2.93 6.00 -3.49
N HIS A 90 3.92 6.76 -3.93
CA HIS A 90 5.33 6.35 -3.94
C HIS A 90 6.03 6.79 -2.65
N ALA A 91 6.39 5.82 -1.82
CA ALA A 91 7.18 6.01 -0.61
C ALA A 91 8.63 5.58 -0.88
N SER A 92 9.55 6.54 -0.94
CA SER A 92 10.95 6.26 -1.26
C SER A 92 11.63 5.50 -0.13
N LYS A 93 12.38 4.42 -0.45
CA LYS A 93 13.18 3.71 0.55
C LYS A 93 14.23 4.59 1.22
N SER A 94 14.77 5.57 0.49
CA SER A 94 15.72 6.54 1.04
C SER A 94 15.14 7.37 2.19
N THR A 95 13.82 7.50 2.26
CA THR A 95 13.08 8.22 3.32
C THR A 95 12.33 7.28 4.26
N LEU A 96 12.56 5.96 4.14
CA LEU A 96 11.91 4.97 4.98
C LEU A 96 12.35 5.16 6.43
N LEU A 97 11.38 5.18 7.33
CA LEU A 97 11.60 5.20 8.77
C LEU A 97 11.34 3.83 9.38
N ASN A 98 10.24 3.18 8.97
CA ASN A 98 9.88 1.86 9.48
C ASN A 98 9.03 1.08 8.45
N VAL A 99 9.15 -0.25 8.45
CA VAL A 99 8.32 -1.15 7.65
C VAL A 99 7.98 -2.39 8.48
N GLU A 100 6.69 -2.69 8.60
CA GLU A 100 6.19 -3.89 9.26
C GLU A 100 5.48 -4.77 8.23
N TYR A 101 5.77 -6.07 8.28
CA TYR A 101 5.21 -7.06 7.38
C TYR A 101 4.11 -7.84 8.10
N PHE A 102 3.16 -8.38 7.35
CA PHE A 102 2.25 -9.40 7.88
C PHE A 102 3.05 -10.66 8.23
N ASP A 103 2.76 -11.25 9.40
CA ASP A 103 3.27 -12.56 9.85
C ASP A 103 2.54 -13.72 9.16
#